data_AF-A0A2H9QFH6-F1
#
_entry.id   AF-A0A2H9QFH6-F1
#
_cell.length_a   1.000
_cell.length_b   1.000
_cell.length_c   1.000
_cell.angle_alpha   90.00
_cell.angle_beta   90.00
_cell.angle_gamma   90.00
#
_symmetry.space_group_name_H-M   'P 1'
#
loop_
_entity.id
_entity.type
_entity.pdbx_description
1 polymer ?
#
loop_
_entity_poly.entity_id
_entity_poly.type
_entity_poly.pdbx_seq_one_letter_code
_entity_poly.pdbx_strand_id
1 'polypeptide(L)'
;MADIELTLPDNSKLKVKKGIKGIEAAKKIGSKLAKDALAIKVNGELKTLDYKIEKNSGFSVITRNSKDGLEVLRHSCSHVMAEAVKELWPSVKLGIGPAIEDGFYYDFFKKEP
;
A
#
# COMPACT_ATOMS: atom_id res chain seq x y z
N MET A 1 14.18 -7.29 -22.27
CA MET A 1 14.13 -6.91 -20.84
C MET A 1 14.66 -8.08 -20.01
N ALA A 2 15.60 -7.80 -19.10
CA ALA A 2 16.19 -8.83 -18.23
C ALA A 2 15.14 -9.42 -17.27
N ASP A 3 15.33 -10.69 -16.89
CA ASP A 3 14.55 -11.31 -15.82
C ASP A 3 15.16 -10.98 -14.45
N ILE A 4 14.32 -10.89 -13.44
CA ILE A 4 14.70 -10.77 -12.02
C ILE A 4 13.97 -11.85 -11.22
N GLU A 5 14.46 -12.11 -10.02
CA GLU A 5 13.93 -13.12 -9.11
C GLU A 5 13.36 -12.46 -7.85
N LEU A 6 12.11 -12.78 -7.52
CA LEU A 6 11.47 -12.36 -6.28
C LEU A 6 11.43 -13.53 -5.31
N THR A 7 11.96 -13.34 -4.11
CA THR A 7 11.93 -14.35 -3.04
C THR A 7 10.66 -14.16 -2.20
N LEU A 8 9.80 -15.17 -2.16
CA LEU A 8 8.54 -15.14 -1.42
C LEU A 8 8.76 -15.53 0.06
N PRO A 9 7.78 -15.31 0.95
CA PRO A 9 7.93 -15.59 2.39
C PRO A 9 8.20 -17.07 2.72
N ASP A 10 7.80 -17.99 1.85
CA ASP A 10 8.06 -19.42 1.96
C ASP A 10 9.43 -19.83 1.37
N ASN A 11 10.29 -18.86 1.04
CA ASN A 11 11.57 -19.00 0.35
C ASN A 11 11.47 -19.48 -1.11
N SER A 12 10.26 -19.65 -1.65
CA SER A 12 10.11 -19.94 -3.07
C SER A 12 10.51 -18.74 -3.92
N LYS A 13 10.90 -19.01 -5.17
CA LYS A 13 11.42 -18.01 -6.10
C LYS A 13 10.44 -17.81 -7.25
N LEU A 14 10.05 -16.55 -7.47
CA LEU A 14 9.18 -16.15 -8.57
C LEU A 14 9.98 -15.37 -9.61
N LYS A 15 10.17 -15.96 -10.79
CA LYS A 15 10.86 -15.32 -11.91
C LYS A 15 9.92 -14.38 -12.67
N VAL A 16 10.33 -13.12 -12.80
CA VAL A 16 9.53 -12.05 -13.41
C VAL A 16 10.40 -11.15 -14.30
N LYS A 17 9.77 -10.31 -15.12
CA LYS A 17 10.49 -9.31 -15.90
C LYS A 17 10.90 -8.14 -15.00
N LYS A 18 12.10 -7.61 -15.23
CA LYS A 18 12.53 -6.34 -14.63
C LYS A 18 11.50 -5.24 -14.91
N GLY A 19 11.14 -4.48 -13.89
CA GLY A 19 10.17 -3.39 -13.96
C GLY A 19 8.71 -3.84 -13.83
N ILE A 20 8.45 -5.09 -13.47
CA ILE A 20 7.10 -5.58 -13.17
C ILE A 20 6.48 -4.76 -12.04
N LYS A 21 5.17 -4.46 -12.15
CA LYS A 21 4.43 -3.81 -11.07
C LYS A 21 4.10 -4.81 -9.96
N GLY A 22 4.01 -4.33 -8.72
CA GLY A 22 3.58 -5.12 -7.56
C GLY A 22 2.31 -5.94 -7.80
N ILE A 23 1.28 -5.31 -8.38
CA ILE A 23 0.00 -5.96 -8.68
C ILE A 23 0.13 -7.10 -9.70
N GLU A 24 1.02 -6.96 -10.68
CA GLU A 24 1.25 -7.98 -11.70
C GLU A 24 2.03 -9.17 -11.11
N ALA A 25 2.99 -8.90 -10.24
CA ALA A 25 3.70 -9.93 -9.47
C ALA A 25 2.73 -10.69 -8.55
N ALA A 26 1.85 -9.99 -7.83
CA ALA A 26 0.80 -10.61 -7.02
C ALA A 26 -0.14 -11.49 -7.86
N LYS A 27 -0.52 -11.03 -9.06
CA LYS A 27 -1.38 -11.80 -9.98
C LYS A 27 -0.73 -13.07 -10.48
N LYS A 28 0.59 -13.09 -10.67
CA LYS A 28 1.36 -14.30 -11.00
C LYS A 28 1.37 -15.34 -9.88
N ILE A 29 1.27 -14.91 -8.62
CA ILE A 29 1.15 -15.81 -7.46
C ILE A 29 -0.28 -16.38 -7.40
N GLY A 30 -1.28 -15.52 -7.59
CA GLY A 30 -2.67 -15.97 -7.69
C GLY A 30 -3.65 -14.82 -7.89
N SER A 31 -4.66 -15.05 -8.73
CA SER A 31 -5.66 -14.01 -9.05
C SER A 31 -6.45 -13.54 -7.81
N LYS A 32 -6.77 -14.46 -6.88
CA LYS A 32 -7.44 -14.11 -5.62
C LYS A 32 -6.53 -13.24 -4.74
N LEU A 33 -5.25 -13.61 -4.61
CA LEU A 33 -4.29 -12.84 -3.83
C LEU A 33 -4.12 -11.42 -4.38
N ALA A 34 -4.05 -11.26 -5.71
CA ALA A 34 -3.99 -9.94 -6.34
C ALA A 34 -5.25 -9.11 -6.10
N LYS A 35 -6.42 -9.73 -6.06
CA LYS A 35 -7.68 -9.06 -5.73
C LYS A 35 -7.72 -8.58 -4.27
N ASP A 36 -7.15 -9.37 -3.36
CA ASP A 36 -7.11 -9.07 -1.93
C ASP A 36 -5.90 -8.20 -1.52
N ALA A 37 -5.05 -7.81 -2.47
CA ALA A 37 -3.84 -7.04 -2.25
C ALA A 37 -4.15 -5.57 -1.92
N LEU A 38 -3.58 -5.07 -0.82
CA LEU A 38 -3.66 -3.68 -0.39
C LEU A 38 -2.37 -2.92 -0.72
N ALA A 39 -1.23 -3.57 -0.52
CA ALA A 39 0.11 -3.05 -0.79
C ALA A 39 1.06 -4.23 -1.04
N ILE A 40 2.34 -3.92 -1.30
CA ILE A 40 3.40 -4.92 -1.34
C ILE A 40 4.50 -4.55 -0.35
N LYS A 41 5.30 -5.53 0.04
CA LYS A 41 6.57 -5.33 0.73
C LYS A 41 7.71 -5.77 -0.16
N VAL A 42 8.68 -4.89 -0.38
CA VAL A 42 9.88 -5.17 -1.18
C VAL A 42 11.10 -4.99 -0.29
N ASN A 43 11.85 -6.06 -0.02
CA ASN A 43 12.98 -6.08 0.92
C ASN A 43 12.64 -5.47 2.29
N GLY A 44 11.43 -5.74 2.80
CA GLY A 44 10.99 -5.23 4.11
C GLY A 44 10.39 -3.82 4.09
N GLU A 45 10.37 -3.13 2.95
CA GLU A 45 9.74 -1.79 2.83
C GLU A 45 8.35 -1.89 2.19
N LEU A 46 7.36 -1.22 2.76
CA LEU A 46 6.03 -1.08 2.16
C LEU A 46 6.10 -0.20 0.90
N LYS A 47 5.47 -0.66 -0.18
CA LYS A 47 5.32 0.06 -1.44
C LYS A 47 3.90 -0.11 -1.99
N THR A 48 3.49 0.81 -2.85
CA THR A 48 2.21 0.74 -3.55
C THR A 48 2.17 -0.40 -4.56
N LEU A 49 0.97 -0.80 -4.98
CA LEU A 49 0.75 -1.88 -5.93
C LEU A 49 1.28 -1.57 -7.34
N ASP A 50 1.40 -0.30 -7.71
CA ASP A 50 1.94 0.15 -8.98
C ASP A 50 3.47 0.28 -8.99
N TYR A 51 4.13 0.13 -7.83
CA TYR A 51 5.57 0.20 -7.70
C TYR A 51 6.27 -0.82 -8.62
N LYS A 52 7.26 -0.35 -9.37
CA LYS A 52 8.05 -1.17 -10.31
C LYS A 52 9.25 -1.78 -9.61
N ILE A 53 9.40 -3.09 -9.70
CA ILE A 53 10.50 -3.83 -9.07
C ILE A 53 11.63 -4.02 -10.08
N GLU A 54 12.78 -3.39 -9.81
CA GLU A 54 13.89 -3.28 -10.77
C GLU A 54 15.02 -4.31 -10.57
N LYS A 55 15.05 -4.98 -9.42
CA LYS A 55 16.13 -5.87 -8.99
C LYS A 55 15.60 -7.04 -8.17
N ASN A 56 16.41 -8.09 -8.06
CA ASN A 56 16.12 -9.22 -7.19
C ASN A 56 15.81 -8.73 -5.78
N SER A 57 14.69 -9.18 -5.22
CA SER A 57 14.16 -8.66 -3.97
C SER A 57 13.34 -9.70 -3.22
N GLY A 58 13.33 -9.65 -1.90
CA GLY A 58 12.26 -10.24 -1.11
C GLY A 58 10.94 -9.55 -1.44
N PHE A 59 9.88 -10.33 -1.63
CA PHE A 59 8.57 -9.86 -2.04
C PHE A 59 7.48 -10.52 -1.21
N SER A 60 6.58 -9.71 -0.67
CA SER A 60 5.33 -10.21 -0.08
C SER A 60 4.17 -9.29 -0.43
N VAL A 61 2.98 -9.88 -0.47
CA VAL A 61 1.73 -9.14 -0.69
C VAL A 61 1.12 -8.84 0.67
N ILE A 62 0.76 -7.59 0.89
CA ILE A 62 0.05 -7.16 2.08
C ILE A 62 -1.45 -7.24 1.78
N THR A 63 -2.16 -8.00 2.58
CA THR A 63 -3.61 -8.14 2.52
C THR A 63 -4.22 -7.63 3.82
N ARG A 64 -5.54 -7.58 3.90
CA ARG A 64 -6.25 -7.20 5.14
C ARG A 64 -5.91 -8.04 6.37
N ASN A 65 -5.43 -9.27 6.18
CA ASN A 65 -5.07 -10.20 7.26
C ASN A 65 -3.56 -10.18 7.58
N SER A 66 -2.77 -9.40 6.86
CA SER A 66 -1.35 -9.22 7.13
C SER A 66 -1.14 -8.32 8.34
N LYS A 67 -0.02 -8.49 9.06
CA LYS A 67 0.34 -7.64 10.22
C LYS A 67 0.27 -6.14 9.90
N ASP A 68 0.75 -5.75 8.71
CA ASP A 68 0.79 -4.36 8.26
C ASP A 68 -0.54 -3.93 7.57
N GLY A 69 -1.48 -4.86 7.35
CA GLY A 69 -2.68 -4.63 6.53
C GLY A 69 -3.64 -3.61 7.14
N LEU A 70 -3.82 -3.66 8.46
CA LEU A 70 -4.72 -2.74 9.17
C LEU A 70 -4.16 -1.30 9.17
N GLU A 71 -2.85 -1.15 9.27
CA GLU A 71 -2.18 0.16 9.18
C GLU A 71 -2.38 0.80 7.80
N VAL A 72 -2.21 0.04 6.71
CA VAL A 72 -2.45 0.50 5.34
C VAL A 72 -3.92 0.94 5.15
N LEU A 73 -4.87 0.17 5.67
CA LEU A 73 -6.29 0.51 5.61
C LEU A 73 -6.60 1.80 6.38
N ARG A 74 -6.11 1.93 7.60
CA ARG A 74 -6.30 3.13 8.44
C ARG A 74 -5.71 4.38 7.79
N HIS A 75 -4.51 4.27 7.21
CA HIS A 75 -3.90 5.37 6.47
C HIS A 75 -4.75 5.76 5.26
N SER A 76 -5.30 4.78 4.53
CA SER A 76 -6.19 5.07 3.40
C SER A 76 -7.48 5.76 3.84
N CYS A 77 -8.06 5.32 4.96
CA CYS A 77 -9.25 5.94 5.54
C CYS A 77 -9.01 7.38 6.00
N SER A 78 -7.81 7.73 6.48
CA SER A 78 -7.48 9.11 6.83
C SER A 78 -7.56 10.02 5.60
N HIS A 79 -7.05 9.58 4.44
CA HIS A 79 -7.19 10.34 3.19
C HIS A 79 -8.63 10.44 2.71
N VAL A 80 -9.43 9.37 2.81
CA VAL A 80 -10.86 9.42 2.45
C VAL A 80 -11.60 10.44 3.32
N MET A 81 -11.31 10.50 4.63
CA MET A 81 -11.87 11.51 5.52
C MET A 81 -11.43 12.93 5.13
N ALA A 82 -10.15 13.12 4.81
CA ALA A 82 -9.65 14.43 4.39
C ALA A 82 -10.32 14.93 3.10
N GLU A 83 -10.53 14.04 2.13
CA GLU A 83 -11.23 14.38 0.89
C GLU A 83 -12.69 14.76 1.16
N ALA A 84 -13.41 13.96 1.97
CA ALA A 84 -14.79 14.26 2.34
C ALA A 84 -14.92 15.60 3.08
N VAL A 85 -13.99 15.92 3.99
CA VAL A 85 -13.95 17.22 4.67
C VAL A 85 -13.68 18.36 3.68
N LYS A 86 -12.81 18.17 2.69
CA LYS A 86 -12.54 19.17 1.65
C LYS A 86 -13.72 19.39 0.72
N GLU A 87 -14.51 18.36 0.43
CA GLU A 87 -15.72 18.48 -0.37
C GLU A 87 -16.80 19.31 0.38
N LEU A 88 -17.02 19.02 1.66
CA LEU A 88 -18.00 19.73 2.49
C LEU A 88 -17.56 21.15 2.87
N TRP A 89 -16.27 21.35 3.15
CA TRP A 89 -15.70 22.64 3.53
C TRP A 89 -14.44 22.95 2.70
N PRO A 90 -14.62 23.50 1.48
CA PRO A 90 -13.51 23.72 0.55
C PRO A 90 -12.39 24.64 1.06
N SER A 91 -12.69 25.54 2.00
CA SER A 91 -11.72 26.46 2.60
C SER A 91 -10.83 25.85 3.69
N VAL A 92 -11.16 24.64 4.18
CA VAL A 92 -10.35 23.93 5.18
C VAL A 92 -8.98 23.59 4.59
N LYS A 93 -7.94 23.77 5.40
CA LYS A 93 -6.56 23.38 5.08
C LYS A 93 -6.23 22.06 5.78
N LEU A 94 -5.61 21.15 5.03
CA LEU A 94 -5.18 19.84 5.51
C LEU A 94 -3.82 19.95 6.21
N GLY A 95 -3.69 19.31 7.37
CA GLY A 95 -2.45 19.13 8.11
C GLY A 95 -1.87 17.72 7.93
N ILE A 96 -1.58 17.03 9.03
CA ILE A 96 -1.10 15.63 9.03
C ILE A 96 -2.24 14.66 9.32
N GLY A 97 -2.19 13.46 8.76
CA GLY A 97 -3.20 12.43 8.97
C GLY A 97 -2.66 11.01 9.06
N PRO A 98 -1.92 10.66 10.12
CA PRO A 98 -1.31 9.35 10.25
C PRO A 98 -2.33 8.27 10.67
N ALA A 99 -2.00 7.02 10.34
CA ALA A 99 -2.56 5.87 11.02
C ALA A 99 -1.93 5.74 12.41
N ILE A 100 -2.70 5.26 13.39
CA ILE A 100 -2.27 5.01 14.76
C ILE A 100 -2.72 3.60 15.21
N GLU A 101 -2.30 3.18 16.42
CA GLU A 101 -2.53 1.83 16.95
C GLU A 101 -4.01 1.40 16.95
N ASP A 102 -4.93 2.33 17.24
CA ASP A 102 -6.37 2.04 17.34
C ASP A 102 -7.22 2.70 16.25
N GLY A 103 -6.62 3.42 15.29
CA GLY A 103 -7.39 4.16 14.30
C GLY A 103 -6.54 5.06 13.41
N PHE A 104 -7.06 6.24 13.12
CA PHE A 104 -6.38 7.31 12.40
C PHE A 104 -6.97 8.65 12.83
N TYR A 105 -6.24 9.74 12.60
CA TYR A 105 -6.78 11.10 12.71
C TYR A 105 -6.35 11.92 11.50
N TYR A 106 -6.87 13.14 11.40
CA TYR A 106 -6.38 14.14 10.45
C TYR A 106 -6.54 15.53 11.06
N ASP A 107 -5.48 16.33 11.01
CA ASP A 107 -5.51 17.71 11.46
C ASP A 107 -6.14 18.61 10.38
N PHE A 108 -7.12 19.42 10.79
CA PHE A 108 -7.81 20.36 9.91
C PHE A 108 -7.72 21.76 10.48
N PHE A 109 -7.26 22.71 9.66
CA PHE A 109 -7.33 24.12 10.00
C PHE A 109 -8.56 24.76 9.33
N LYS A 110 -9.47 25.26 10.17
CA LYS A 110 -10.66 26.02 9.78
C LYS A 110 -10.62 27.37 10.51
N LYS A 111 -11.01 28.44 9.83
CA LYS A 111 -10.94 29.81 10.38
C LYS A 111 -11.86 30.00 11.59
N GLU A 112 -12.99 29.30 11.59
CA GLU A 112 -13.98 29.29 12.67
C GLU A 112 -14.29 27.82 12.99
N PRO A 113 -14.51 27.44 14.27
CA PRO A 113 -14.86 26.07 14.66
C PRO A 113 -16.03 25.50 13.85
#